data_AF-A0A3D1R8A7-F1
#
_entry.id   AF-A0A3D1R8A7-F1
#
_cell.length_a   1.000
_cell.length_b   1.000
_cell.length_c   1.000
_cell.angle_alpha   90.00
_cell.angle_beta   90.00
_cell.angle_gamma   90.00
#
_symmetry.space_group_name_H-M   'P 1'
#
loop_
_entity.id
_entity.type
_entity.pdbx_description
1 polymer ?
#
loop_
_entity_poly.entity_id
_entity_poly.type
_entity_poly.pdbx_seq_one_letter_code
_entity_poly.pdbx_strand_id
1 'polypeptide(L)'
;GRPVSAADIYRVFFHGPAYQVLDEVRIHDEGASGSFRADLPASLANSDYSLVFSPRLLELCLQTAGVYELGSTGRMALPAAIERIVAHAVPAESASLRAEVRPHQDASGLSFDARVCDGEGRVYLEVAGYRTSALPDGLPEELVRPLRAAVTEGRA
;
A
#
# COMPACT_ATOMS: atom_id res chain seq x y z
N GLY A 1 11.82 -10.73 3.21
CA GLY A 1 11.48 -10.97 4.62
C GLY A 1 10.14 -11.63 4.83
N ARG A 2 9.78 -11.88 6.10
CA ARG A 2 8.45 -12.29 6.58
C ARG A 2 7.34 -11.39 6.02
N PRO A 3 6.19 -11.94 5.58
CA PRO A 3 5.04 -11.13 5.22
C PRO A 3 4.38 -10.51 6.47
N VAL A 4 3.88 -9.29 6.34
CA VAL A 4 2.96 -8.65 7.30
C VAL A 4 1.54 -9.04 6.88
N SER A 5 0.82 -9.72 7.76
CA SER A 5 -0.54 -10.16 7.49
C SER A 5 -1.52 -8.99 7.51
N ALA A 6 -2.63 -9.10 6.79
CA ALA A 6 -3.74 -8.15 6.92
C ALA A 6 -4.24 -7.98 8.36
N ALA A 7 -4.21 -9.05 9.17
CA ALA A 7 -4.60 -8.97 10.58
C ALA A 7 -3.68 -8.02 11.37
N ASP A 8 -2.37 -8.04 11.10
CA ASP A 8 -1.43 -7.11 11.72
C ASP A 8 -1.57 -5.68 11.14
N ILE A 9 -1.77 -5.56 9.83
CA ILE A 9 -1.94 -4.27 9.14
C ILE A 9 -3.16 -3.52 9.69
N TYR A 10 -4.33 -4.16 9.72
CA TYR A 10 -5.59 -3.54 10.09
C TYR A 10 -5.85 -3.46 11.61
N ARG A 11 -4.88 -3.86 12.44
CA ARG A 11 -4.81 -3.41 13.84
C ARG A 11 -4.40 -1.95 13.98
N VAL A 12 -3.77 -1.40 12.95
CA VAL A 12 -3.20 -0.05 12.96
C VAL A 12 -3.86 0.85 11.92
N PHE A 13 -4.21 0.30 10.76
CA PHE A 13 -4.77 1.06 9.65
C PHE A 13 -6.27 1.28 9.83
N PHE A 14 -6.70 2.54 9.80
CA PHE A 14 -8.10 2.93 9.99
C PHE A 14 -8.89 2.86 8.68
N HIS A 15 -9.23 1.65 8.23
CA HIS A 15 -10.02 1.43 7.00
C HIS A 15 -11.23 0.53 7.26
N GLY A 16 -12.38 0.92 6.70
CA GLY A 16 -13.57 0.07 6.71
C GLY A 16 -13.40 -1.18 5.84
N PRO A 17 -14.24 -2.22 6.00
CA PRO A 17 -14.06 -3.52 5.35
C PRO A 17 -13.91 -3.45 3.81
N ALA A 18 -14.57 -2.49 3.17
CA ALA A 18 -14.47 -2.27 1.72
C ALA A 18 -13.10 -1.72 1.26
N TYR A 19 -12.24 -1.24 2.16
CA TYR A 19 -10.94 -0.65 1.85
C TYR A 19 -9.79 -1.33 2.60
N GLN A 20 -10.06 -2.51 3.18
CA GLN A 20 -9.03 -3.39 3.69
C GLN A 20 -8.41 -4.21 2.54
N VAL A 21 -7.84 -3.51 1.56
CA VAL A 21 -7.42 -4.04 0.25
C VAL A 21 -6.18 -4.95 0.29
N LEU A 22 -5.43 -4.99 1.40
CA LEU A 22 -4.24 -5.81 1.54
C LEU A 22 -4.57 -7.16 2.15
N ASP A 23 -4.11 -8.23 1.51
CA ASP A 23 -4.07 -9.56 2.13
C ASP A 23 -2.78 -9.78 2.91
N GLU A 24 -1.66 -9.41 2.30
CA GLU A 24 -0.35 -9.33 2.94
C GLU A 24 0.54 -8.29 2.27
N VAL A 25 1.56 -7.83 3.00
CA VAL A 25 2.67 -7.04 2.46
C VAL A 25 3.98 -7.76 2.71
N ARG A 26 4.80 -7.89 1.67
CA ARG A 26 6.17 -8.41 1.77
C ARG A 26 7.18 -7.32 1.48
N ILE A 27 8.13 -7.17 2.39
CA ILE A 27 9.24 -6.21 2.25
C ILE A 27 10.49 -6.95 1.78
N HIS A 28 11.21 -6.32 0.85
CA HIS A 28 12.41 -6.82 0.19
C HIS A 28 13.37 -5.64 -0.09
N ASP A 29 14.59 -5.92 -0.58
CA ASP A 29 15.63 -4.90 -0.76
C ASP A 29 15.19 -3.72 -1.64
N GLU A 30 14.47 -4.00 -2.72
CA GLU A 30 13.99 -2.97 -3.66
C GLU A 30 12.73 -2.21 -3.18
N GLY A 31 12.12 -2.59 -2.06
CA GLY A 31 10.91 -1.95 -1.54
C GLY A 31 9.90 -2.93 -0.94
N ALA A 32 8.65 -2.85 -1.37
CA ALA A 32 7.57 -3.68 -0.85
C ALA A 32 6.60 -4.13 -1.94
N SER A 33 5.95 -5.26 -1.71
CA SER A 33 4.84 -5.73 -2.54
C SER A 33 3.61 -6.03 -1.69
N GLY A 34 2.45 -5.54 -2.12
CA GLY A 34 1.16 -5.76 -1.46
C GLY A 34 0.26 -6.64 -2.31
N SER A 35 -0.18 -7.77 -1.76
CA SER A 35 -1.14 -8.67 -2.42
C SER A 35 -2.56 -8.14 -2.23
N PHE A 36 -3.34 -8.03 -3.32
CA PHE A 36 -4.73 -7.59 -3.23
C PHE A 36 -5.60 -8.65 -2.56
N ARG A 37 -6.44 -8.22 -1.61
CA ARG A 37 -7.43 -9.08 -0.96
C ARG A 37 -8.66 -9.24 -1.84
N ALA A 38 -8.99 -10.48 -2.19
CA ALA A 38 -10.25 -10.80 -2.88
C ALA A 38 -11.48 -10.69 -1.95
N ASP A 39 -12.66 -10.73 -2.55
CA ASP A 39 -13.96 -10.82 -1.86
C ASP A 39 -14.28 -9.66 -0.90
N LEU A 40 -13.78 -8.46 -1.22
CA LEU A 40 -14.14 -7.24 -0.50
C LEU A 40 -15.63 -6.90 -0.73
N PRO A 41 -16.30 -6.29 0.26
CA PRO A 41 -17.64 -5.71 0.07
C PRO A 41 -17.69 -4.73 -1.12
N ALA A 42 -18.86 -4.26 -1.55
CA ALA A 42 -18.92 -3.28 -2.63
C ALA A 42 -18.12 -2.00 -2.31
N SER A 43 -17.32 -1.50 -3.27
CA SER A 43 -16.52 -0.28 -3.09
C SER A 43 -17.35 1.00 -3.16
N LEU A 44 -18.48 0.95 -3.87
CA LEU A 44 -19.37 2.07 -4.14
C LEU A 44 -20.80 1.63 -3.86
N ALA A 45 -21.62 2.56 -3.37
CA ALA A 45 -23.04 2.30 -3.13
C ALA A 45 -23.81 2.00 -4.43
N ASN A 46 -23.38 2.60 -5.55
CA ASN A 46 -23.95 2.39 -6.88
C ASN A 46 -22.84 1.96 -7.86
N SER A 47 -23.13 0.97 -8.71
CA SER A 47 -22.19 0.41 -9.69
C SER A 47 -22.23 1.06 -11.06
N ASP A 48 -23.14 2.02 -11.29
CA ASP A 48 -23.39 2.60 -12.63
C ASP A 48 -22.35 3.66 -13.05
N TYR A 49 -21.31 3.87 -12.26
CA TYR A 49 -20.25 4.82 -12.57
C TYR A 49 -19.15 4.15 -13.41
N SER A 50 -18.81 4.76 -14.54
CA SER A 50 -17.53 4.49 -15.20
C SER A 50 -16.41 5.20 -14.45
N LEU A 51 -15.49 4.42 -13.92
CA LEU A 51 -14.32 4.92 -13.20
C LEU A 51 -13.15 5.13 -14.17
N VAL A 52 -12.46 6.26 -14.04
CA VAL A 52 -11.20 6.52 -14.77
C VAL A 52 -10.07 5.61 -14.26
N PHE A 53 -10.11 5.27 -12.98
CA PHE A 53 -9.26 4.26 -12.33
C PHE A 53 -9.98 3.67 -11.12
N SER A 54 -9.62 2.46 -10.68
CA SER A 54 -10.19 1.89 -9.44
C SER A 54 -9.56 2.55 -8.20
N PRO A 55 -10.37 3.15 -7.31
CA PRO A 55 -9.87 3.71 -6.04
C PRO A 55 -9.12 2.68 -5.20
N ARG A 56 -9.53 1.41 -5.25
CA ARG A 56 -8.88 0.33 -4.50
C ARG A 56 -7.50 -0.02 -5.00
N LEU A 57 -7.22 0.15 -6.30
CA LEU A 57 -5.86 -0.03 -6.81
C LEU A 57 -4.94 1.10 -6.35
N LEU A 58 -5.45 2.33 -6.27
CA LEU A 58 -4.69 3.43 -5.67
C LEU A 58 -4.42 3.12 -4.20
N GLU A 59 -5.44 2.73 -3.44
CA GLU A 59 -5.31 2.34 -2.03
C GLU A 59 -4.36 1.15 -1.83
N LEU A 60 -4.31 0.20 -2.76
CA LEU A 60 -3.34 -0.89 -2.71
C LEU A 60 -1.90 -0.35 -2.73
N CYS A 61 -1.61 0.65 -3.57
CA CYS A 61 -0.31 1.33 -3.59
C CYS A 61 -0.06 2.09 -2.28
N LEU A 62 -0.99 2.96 -1.87
CA LEU A 62 -0.80 3.85 -0.73
C LEU A 62 -0.64 3.07 0.58
N GLN A 63 -1.47 2.05 0.80
CA GLN A 63 -1.40 1.24 2.01
C GLN A 63 -0.14 0.36 2.02
N THR A 64 0.31 -0.17 0.87
CA THR A 64 1.59 -0.90 0.79
C THR A 64 2.77 0.00 1.16
N ALA A 65 2.80 1.23 0.63
CA ALA A 65 3.80 2.23 1.00
C ALA A 65 3.73 2.58 2.49
N GLY A 66 2.53 2.76 3.04
CA GLY A 66 2.32 3.02 4.46
C GLY A 66 2.83 1.90 5.37
N VAL A 67 2.69 0.63 4.98
CA VAL A 67 3.24 -0.51 5.75
C VAL A 67 4.76 -0.46 5.76
N TYR A 68 5.38 -0.17 4.61
CA TYR A 68 6.84 0.01 4.52
C TYR A 68 7.30 1.18 5.39
N GLU A 69 6.66 2.34 5.28
CA GLU A 69 7.03 3.55 6.03
C GLU A 69 6.87 3.35 7.53
N LEU A 70 5.74 2.80 7.97
CA LEU A 70 5.49 2.54 9.39
C LEU A 70 6.49 1.55 9.96
N GLY A 71 6.80 0.47 9.25
CA GLY A 71 7.84 -0.48 9.68
C GLY A 71 9.22 0.16 9.78
N SER A 72 9.53 1.11 8.90
CA SER A 72 10.84 1.77 8.83
C SER A 72 11.02 2.88 9.86
N THR A 73 9.96 3.64 10.12
CA THR A 73 10.01 4.87 10.94
C THR A 73 9.38 4.69 12.33
N GLY A 74 8.50 3.70 12.49
CA GLY A 74 7.66 3.54 13.68
C GLY A 74 6.57 4.60 13.83
N ARG A 75 6.31 5.39 12.80
CA ARG A 75 5.33 6.49 12.82
C ARG A 75 4.25 6.27 11.78
N MET A 76 3.02 6.62 12.17
CA MET A 76 1.94 6.75 11.19
C MET A 76 2.13 8.03 10.38
N ALA A 77 1.72 7.97 9.13
CA ALA A 77 1.72 9.12 8.24
C ALA A 77 0.45 9.10 7.39
N LEU A 78 -0.03 10.28 7.03
CA LEU A 78 -1.20 10.45 6.14
C LEU A 78 -0.73 10.84 4.74
N PRO A 79 -1.48 10.48 3.68
CA PRO A 79 -1.22 10.97 2.33
C PRO A 79 -1.13 12.51 2.30
N ALA A 80 -0.04 13.04 1.75
CA ALA A 80 0.19 14.48 1.65
C ALA A 80 0.24 14.97 0.19
N ALA A 81 0.87 14.21 -0.70
CA ALA A 81 0.95 14.55 -2.12
C ALA A 81 1.17 13.31 -2.99
N ILE A 82 0.72 13.39 -4.23
CA ILE A 82 1.06 12.46 -5.32
C ILE A 82 1.47 13.33 -6.50
N GLU A 83 2.63 13.06 -7.11
CA GLU A 83 3.08 13.82 -8.27
C GLU A 83 2.29 13.46 -9.53
N ARG A 84 2.12 12.16 -9.78
CA ARG A 84 1.47 11.67 -10.99
C ARG A 84 0.76 10.35 -10.74
N ILE A 85 -0.40 10.20 -11.37
CA ILE A 85 -1.11 8.92 -11.52
C ILE A 85 -1.28 8.67 -13.01
N VAL A 86 -0.93 7.47 -13.47
CA VAL A 86 -1.21 6.98 -14.83
C VAL A 86 -2.13 5.77 -14.72
N ALA A 87 -3.32 5.87 -15.28
CA ALA A 87 -4.30 4.80 -15.30
C ALA A 87 -4.38 4.19 -16.70
N HIS A 88 -4.17 2.88 -16.80
CA HIS A 88 -4.18 2.15 -18.07
C HIS A 88 -5.51 1.47 -18.33
N ALA A 89 -6.11 0.88 -17.29
CA ALA A 89 -7.43 0.26 -17.34
C ALA A 89 -7.96 0.02 -15.92
N VAL A 90 -9.27 -0.26 -15.81
CA VAL A 90 -9.90 -0.75 -14.58
C VAL A 90 -10.10 -2.26 -14.71
N PRO A 91 -9.26 -3.11 -14.08
CA PRO A 91 -9.42 -4.55 -14.12
C PRO A 91 -10.58 -5.00 -13.23
N ALA A 92 -11.03 -6.24 -13.44
CA ALA A 92 -11.76 -6.95 -12.40
C ALA A 92 -10.85 -7.15 -11.18
N GLU A 93 -11.36 -6.80 -10.00
CA GLU A 93 -10.64 -6.98 -8.75
C GLU A 93 -10.49 -8.47 -8.42
N SER A 94 -9.26 -8.93 -8.19
CA SER A 94 -8.97 -10.34 -7.89
C SER A 94 -7.66 -10.48 -7.12
N ALA A 95 -7.45 -11.66 -6.51
CA ALA A 95 -6.25 -11.98 -5.74
C ALA A 95 -4.96 -12.04 -6.58
N SER A 96 -5.04 -12.00 -7.91
CA SER A 96 -3.85 -11.94 -8.77
C SER A 96 -3.21 -10.55 -8.84
N LEU A 97 -3.94 -9.52 -8.40
CA LEU A 97 -3.44 -8.14 -8.40
C LEU A 97 -2.43 -7.93 -7.27
N ARG A 98 -1.35 -7.21 -7.60
CA ARG A 98 -0.27 -6.87 -6.68
C ARG A 98 0.16 -5.44 -6.90
N ALA A 99 0.34 -4.69 -5.82
CA ALA A 99 1.10 -3.45 -5.85
C ALA A 99 2.60 -3.76 -5.65
N GLU A 100 3.44 -3.12 -6.44
CA GLU A 100 4.88 -3.05 -6.24
C GLU A 100 5.24 -1.60 -5.91
N VAL A 101 5.88 -1.39 -4.77
CA VAL A 101 6.21 -0.07 -4.22
C VAL A 101 7.72 0.04 -4.06
N ARG A 102 8.27 1.15 -4.54
CA ARG A 102 9.69 1.50 -4.46
C ARG A 102 9.86 2.78 -3.64
N PRO A 103 10.59 2.74 -2.51
CA PRO A 103 10.89 3.91 -1.71
C PRO A 103 12.05 4.71 -2.33
N HIS A 104 11.95 6.03 -2.25
CA HIS A 104 13.00 6.97 -2.62
C HIS A 104 13.26 7.91 -1.45
N GLN A 105 14.52 7.98 -1.01
CA GLN A 105 14.96 8.89 0.05
C GLN A 105 15.87 9.95 -0.55
N ASP A 106 15.51 11.22 -0.39
CA ASP A 106 16.35 12.35 -0.76
C ASP A 106 16.32 13.44 0.32
N ALA A 107 16.78 14.65 -0.03
CA ALA A 107 16.80 15.80 0.87
C ALA A 107 15.40 16.34 1.23
N SER A 108 14.39 16.04 0.42
CA SER A 108 12.98 16.42 0.63
C SER A 108 12.22 15.43 1.52
N GLY A 109 12.75 14.21 1.69
CA GLY A 109 12.20 13.20 2.58
C GLY A 109 12.01 11.86 1.88
N LEU A 110 11.13 11.04 2.45
CA LEU A 110 10.73 9.76 1.88
C LEU A 110 9.59 9.97 0.89
N SER A 111 9.72 9.36 -0.29
CA SER A 111 8.66 9.29 -1.29
C SER A 111 8.58 7.89 -1.88
N PHE A 112 7.52 7.61 -2.62
CA PHE A 112 7.24 6.29 -3.16
C PHE A 112 6.76 6.37 -4.61
N ASP A 113 7.35 5.52 -5.44
CA ASP A 113 6.78 5.15 -6.73
C ASP A 113 6.12 3.79 -6.58
N ALA A 114 5.00 3.58 -7.27
CA ALA A 114 4.27 2.33 -7.21
C ALA A 114 3.61 1.97 -8.53
N ARG A 115 3.38 0.68 -8.73
CA ARG A 115 2.53 0.18 -9.82
C ARG A 115 1.67 -0.97 -9.36
N VAL A 116 0.49 -1.14 -9.96
CA VAL A 116 -0.35 -2.31 -9.78
C VAL A 116 -0.32 -3.16 -11.04
N CYS A 117 0.02 -4.43 -10.89
CA CYS A 117 0.02 -5.42 -11.96
C CYS A 117 -0.75 -6.69 -11.58
N ASP A 118 -1.11 -7.50 -12.57
CA ASP A 118 -1.59 -8.88 -12.36
C ASP A 118 -0.44 -9.91 -12.43
N GLY A 119 -0.79 -11.19 -12.32
CA GLY A 119 0.14 -12.31 -12.41
C GLY A 119 0.81 -12.50 -13.78
N GLU A 120 0.33 -11.84 -14.82
CA GLU A 120 0.94 -11.83 -16.16
C GLU A 120 1.88 -10.62 -16.35
N GLY A 121 1.96 -9.74 -15.35
CA GLY A 121 2.78 -8.53 -15.37
C GLY A 121 2.12 -7.36 -16.10
N ARG A 122 0.83 -7.45 -16.44
CA ARG A 122 0.10 -6.33 -17.05
C ARG A 122 -0.14 -5.24 -16.01
N VAL A 123 0.28 -4.01 -16.33
CA VAL A 123 0.16 -2.85 -15.45
C VAL A 123 -1.19 -2.13 -15.65
N TYR A 124 -1.87 -1.82 -14.55
CA TYR A 124 -3.18 -1.15 -14.55
C TYR A 124 -3.13 0.28 -14.01
N LEU A 125 -2.25 0.53 -13.04
CA LEU A 125 -2.09 1.82 -12.39
C LEU A 125 -0.61 2.05 -12.09
N GLU A 126 -0.12 3.26 -12.30
CA GLU A 126 1.18 3.73 -11.85
C GLU A 126 0.99 5.00 -11.02
N VAL A 127 1.76 5.10 -9.94
CA VAL A 127 1.78 6.24 -9.02
C VAL A 127 3.23 6.67 -8.90
N ALA A 128 3.50 7.96 -9.08
CA ALA A 128 4.84 8.51 -8.91
C ALA A 128 4.87 9.59 -7.84
N GLY A 129 5.96 9.65 -7.09
CA GLY A 129 6.25 10.69 -6.11
C GLY A 129 5.21 10.80 -5.00
N TYR A 130 4.63 9.68 -4.56
CA TYR A 130 3.74 9.66 -3.40
C TYR A 130 4.52 10.05 -2.14
N ARG A 131 3.99 11.00 -1.38
CA ARG A 131 4.57 11.52 -0.14
C ARG A 131 3.53 11.55 0.97
N THR A 132 4.02 11.42 2.18
CA THR A 132 3.21 11.41 3.40
C THR A 132 3.63 12.52 4.35
N SER A 133 2.75 12.82 5.31
CA SER A 133 3.06 13.69 6.45
C SER A 133 2.90 12.88 7.73
N ALA A 134 3.97 12.77 8.50
CA ALA A 134 3.96 12.03 9.75
C ALA A 134 3.00 12.66 10.77
N LEU A 135 2.23 11.83 11.45
CA LEU A 135 1.46 12.24 12.63
C LEU A 135 2.43 12.53 13.78
N PRO A 136 2.09 13.45 14.71
CA PRO A 136 2.98 13.87 15.79
C PRO A 136 3.32 12.72 16.77
N ASP A 137 2.36 11.84 17.04
CA ASP A 137 2.50 10.76 18.00
C ASP A 137 3.04 9.47 17.38
N GLY A 138 3.87 8.75 18.14
CA GLY A 138 4.26 7.38 17.81
C GLY A 138 3.16 6.38 18.16
N LEU A 139 3.28 5.16 17.64
CA LEU A 139 2.39 4.06 18.01
C LEU A 139 2.99 3.18 19.11
N PRO A 140 2.16 2.49 19.91
CA PRO A 140 2.62 1.48 20.84
C PRO A 140 3.51 0.43 20.16
N GLU A 141 4.61 0.07 20.80
CA GLU A 141 5.63 -0.83 20.22
C GLU A 141 5.02 -2.20 19.84
N GLU A 142 4.03 -2.70 20.58
CA GLU A 142 3.35 -3.96 20.24
C GLU A 142 2.65 -3.95 18.87
N LEU A 143 2.23 -2.78 18.38
CA LEU A 143 1.57 -2.60 17.10
C LEU A 143 2.57 -2.44 15.96
N VAL A 144 3.71 -1.81 16.24
CA VAL A 144 4.76 -1.53 15.25
C VAL A 144 5.65 -2.75 15.02
N ARG A 145 5.87 -3.57 16.06
CA ARG A 145 6.83 -4.69 16.04
C ARG A 145 6.70 -5.64 14.85
N PRO A 146 5.49 -6.09 14.42
CA PRO A 146 5.36 -6.99 13.26
C PRO A 146 5.86 -6.36 11.96
N LEU A 147 5.59 -5.06 11.76
CA LEU A 147 5.98 -4.33 10.56
C LEU A 147 7.47 -4.02 10.57
N ARG A 148 8.02 -3.63 11.73
CA ARG A 148 9.46 -3.39 11.88
C ARG A 148 10.27 -4.65 11.63
N ALA A 149 9.83 -5.80 12.15
CA ALA A 149 10.48 -7.08 11.88
C ALA A 149 10.50 -7.40 10.37
N ALA A 150 9.39 -7.17 9.66
CA ALA A 150 9.33 -7.38 8.22
C ALA A 150 10.29 -6.47 7.44
N VAL A 151 10.49 -5.22 7.86
CA VAL A 151 11.49 -4.31 7.27
C VAL A 151 12.90 -4.82 7.54
N THR A 152 13.23 -5.13 8.79
CA THR A 152 14.58 -5.57 9.17
C THR A 152 14.98 -6.87 8.46
N GLU A 153 14.09 -7.85 8.39
CA GLU A 153 14.32 -9.12 7.68
C GLU A 153 14.17 -9.00 6.16
N GLY A 154 13.50 -7.94 5.69
CA GLY A 154 13.29 -7.68 4.27
C GLY A 154 14.51 -7.06 3.58
N ARG A 155 15.37 -6.40 4.36
CA ARG A 155 16.51 -5.61 3.88
C ARG A 155 17.87 -6.17 4.36
N ALA A 156 17.87 -7.38 4.91
CA ALA A 156 19.04 -8.10 5.41
C ALA A 156 19.40 -9.21 4.44
#